data_AF-A0A0L0BKC8-F1
#
_entry.id   AF-A0A0L0BKC8-F1
#
_cell.length_a   1.000
_cell.length_b   1.000
_cell.length_c   1.000
_cell.angle_alpha   90.00
_cell.angle_beta   90.00
_cell.angle_gamma   90.00
#
_symmetry.space_group_name_H-M   'P 1'
#
loop_
_entity.id
_entity.type
_entity.pdbx_description
1 polymer ?
#
loop_
_entity_poly.entity_id
_entity_poly.type
_entity_poly.pdbx_seq_one_letter_code
_entity_poly.pdbx_strand_id
1 'polypeptide(L)'
;METTFSQSSSNKEAVGSVTLTNTSGSTAPVSASVSRTDTSTATVSGSVSVDSIIAPLKAEISASASASQSWSAGATVGPATIPAGQSLIATYGFNTVSFSGSQKTCNSTGQFGPSTSFSGTAPTGTYIDY
;
A
#
# COMPACT_ATOMS: atom_id res chain seq x y z
N MET A 1 2.67 -12.52 25.70
CA MET A 1 3.45 -11.67 24.78
C MET A 1 2.69 -10.37 24.66
N GLU A 2 3.36 -9.24 24.82
CA GLU A 2 2.78 -7.91 24.69
C GLU A 2 3.38 -7.26 23.44
N THR A 3 2.55 -6.75 22.54
CA THR A 3 3.00 -6.02 21.35
C THR A 3 2.24 -4.72 21.28
N THR A 4 2.94 -3.63 20.97
CA THR A 4 2.33 -2.33 20.71
C THR A 4 2.63 -1.89 19.28
N PHE A 5 1.66 -1.24 18.63
CA PHE A 5 1.87 -0.59 17.34
C PHE A 5 1.59 0.90 17.43
N SER A 6 2.23 1.65 16.56
CA SER A 6 1.98 3.07 16.35
C SER A 6 2.17 3.40 14.87
N GLN A 7 1.19 4.07 14.29
CA GLN A 7 1.30 4.59 12.94
C GLN A 7 2.28 5.77 12.94
N SER A 8 3.24 5.73 12.03
CA SER A 8 4.19 6.83 11.83
C SER A 8 3.78 7.73 10.67
N SER A 9 3.31 7.17 9.55
CA SER A 9 2.81 7.95 8.41
C SER A 9 1.98 7.10 7.44
N SER A 10 1.23 7.75 6.56
CA SER A 10 0.65 7.16 5.35
C SER A 10 1.27 7.82 4.12
N ASN A 11 1.61 7.05 3.10
CA ASN A 11 2.27 7.55 1.90
C ASN A 11 1.59 7.02 0.63
N LYS A 12 1.73 7.78 -0.46
CA LYS A 12 1.41 7.34 -1.81
C LYS A 12 2.70 7.10 -2.56
N GLU A 13 2.87 5.90 -3.08
CA GLU A 13 4.00 5.49 -3.91
C GLU A 13 3.53 5.32 -5.35
N ALA A 14 3.86 6.29 -6.21
CA ALA A 14 3.58 6.22 -7.64
C ALA A 14 4.51 5.21 -8.30
N VAL A 15 3.95 4.29 -9.08
CA VAL A 15 4.74 3.26 -9.79
C VAL A 15 4.64 3.37 -11.31
N GLY A 16 3.61 4.07 -11.81
CA GLY A 16 3.51 4.39 -13.22
C GLY A 16 2.44 5.42 -13.55
N SER A 17 2.40 5.81 -14.81
CA SER A 17 1.36 6.68 -15.36
C SER A 17 0.97 6.24 -16.76
N VAL A 18 -0.23 6.63 -17.17
CA VAL A 18 -0.79 6.40 -18.50
C VAL A 18 -1.44 7.68 -19.02
N THR A 19 -1.34 7.91 -20.31
CA THR A 19 -2.04 9.01 -20.97
C THR A 19 -3.38 8.50 -21.49
N LEU A 20 -4.46 9.12 -21.04
CA LEU A 20 -5.82 8.88 -21.50
C LEU A 20 -6.15 9.97 -22.52
N THR A 21 -6.40 9.61 -23.78
CA THR A 21 -6.71 10.56 -24.85
C THR A 21 -8.10 10.28 -25.40
N ASN A 22 -8.98 11.28 -25.39
CA ASN A 22 -10.28 11.18 -26.04
C ASN A 22 -10.20 11.71 -27.47
N THR A 23 -10.12 10.80 -28.43
CA THR A 23 -10.12 11.13 -29.86
C THR A 23 -11.52 11.22 -30.47
N SER A 24 -12.58 11.03 -29.68
CA SER A 24 -13.95 11.13 -30.16
C SER A 24 -14.40 12.60 -30.27
N GLY A 25 -15.48 12.83 -31.02
CA GLY A 25 -16.07 14.16 -31.21
C GLY A 25 -16.91 14.67 -30.03
N SER A 26 -16.98 13.93 -28.91
CA SER A 26 -17.77 14.29 -27.73
C SER A 26 -17.04 13.92 -26.44
N THR A 27 -17.44 14.50 -25.31
CA THR A 27 -16.95 14.07 -24.00
C THR A 27 -17.26 12.59 -23.78
N ALA A 28 -16.25 11.79 -23.42
CA ALA A 28 -16.38 10.34 -23.31
C ALA A 28 -15.51 9.79 -22.15
N PRO A 29 -15.90 8.64 -21.56
CA PRO A 29 -15.06 7.92 -20.63
C PRO A 29 -13.89 7.24 -21.37
N VAL A 30 -12.66 7.48 -20.92
CA VAL A 30 -11.45 6.87 -21.48
C VAL A 30 -10.72 6.08 -20.40
N SER A 31 -10.21 4.91 -20.76
CA SER A 31 -9.38 4.07 -19.89
C SER A 31 -8.13 3.60 -20.64
N ALA A 32 -7.11 3.21 -19.89
CA ALA A 32 -5.89 2.61 -20.42
C ALA A 32 -5.50 1.38 -19.60
N SER A 33 -4.51 0.63 -20.09
CA SER A 33 -4.00 -0.54 -19.40
C SER A 33 -2.63 -0.26 -18.80
N VAL A 34 -2.40 -0.80 -17.61
CA VAL A 34 -1.07 -0.85 -16.97
C VAL A 34 -0.11 -1.62 -17.87
N SER A 35 1.09 -1.07 -18.09
CA SER A 35 2.06 -1.61 -19.05
C SER A 35 2.96 -2.72 -18.48
N ARG A 36 3.15 -2.77 -17.16
CA ARG A 36 4.00 -3.75 -16.48
C ARG A 36 3.39 -4.18 -15.16
N THR A 37 3.77 -5.34 -14.66
CA THR A 37 3.41 -5.74 -13.29
C THR A 37 4.35 -5.08 -12.30
N ASP A 38 3.80 -4.42 -11.28
CA ASP A 38 4.53 -3.84 -10.15
C ASP A 38 3.96 -4.38 -8.84
N THR A 39 4.81 -4.63 -7.85
CA THR A 39 4.43 -5.21 -6.56
C THR A 39 5.06 -4.44 -5.40
N SER A 40 4.23 -3.95 -4.48
CA SER A 40 4.65 -3.42 -3.18
C SER A 40 4.56 -4.53 -2.14
N THR A 41 5.63 -4.73 -1.36
CA THR A 41 5.73 -5.77 -0.33
C THR A 41 5.97 -5.13 1.02
N ALA A 42 5.32 -5.65 2.05
CA ALA A 42 5.55 -5.20 3.41
C ALA A 42 6.98 -5.51 3.85
N THR A 43 7.57 -4.59 4.60
CA THR A 43 8.92 -4.73 5.16
C THR A 43 8.86 -4.57 6.67
N VAL A 44 9.78 -5.23 7.36
CA VAL A 44 9.96 -5.03 8.79
C VAL A 44 11.45 -5.07 9.13
N SER A 45 11.87 -4.15 9.97
CA SER A 45 13.20 -4.07 10.56
C SER A 45 13.09 -4.42 12.04
N GLY A 46 13.94 -5.32 12.53
CA GLY A 46 13.94 -5.80 13.91
C GLY A 46 13.88 -7.32 14.00
N SER A 47 13.73 -7.85 15.21
CA SER A 47 13.70 -9.30 15.47
C SER A 47 12.28 -9.89 15.37
N VAL A 48 11.50 -9.45 14.38
CA VAL A 48 10.13 -9.93 14.12
C VAL A 48 9.94 -10.16 12.63
N SER A 49 9.02 -11.05 12.24
CA SER A 49 8.70 -11.31 10.84
C SER A 49 7.41 -10.59 10.42
N VAL A 50 7.28 -10.27 9.13
CA VAL A 50 6.04 -9.70 8.56
C VAL A 50 4.83 -10.58 8.85
N ASP A 51 4.98 -11.92 8.75
CA ASP A 51 3.89 -12.85 9.03
C ASP A 51 3.40 -12.76 10.49
N SER A 52 4.32 -12.51 11.42
CA SER A 52 3.97 -12.38 12.85
C SER A 52 3.31 -11.05 13.21
N ILE A 53 3.47 -10.02 12.37
CA ILE A 53 3.00 -8.66 12.66
C ILE A 53 1.88 -8.17 11.73
N ILE A 54 1.58 -8.84 10.61
CA ILE A 54 0.57 -8.36 9.66
C ILE A 54 -0.86 -8.40 10.23
N ALA A 55 -1.20 -9.44 10.99
CA ALA A 55 -2.50 -9.55 11.65
C ALA A 55 -2.72 -8.48 12.73
N PRO A 56 -1.78 -8.26 13.69
CA PRO A 56 -1.95 -7.16 14.64
C PRO A 56 -1.84 -5.78 13.98
N LEU A 57 -1.03 -5.59 12.94
CA LEU A 57 -0.99 -4.35 12.16
C LEU A 57 -2.36 -4.02 11.56
N LYS A 58 -3.07 -5.04 11.04
CA LYS A 58 -4.44 -4.89 10.53
C LYS A 58 -5.41 -4.45 11.62
N ALA A 59 -5.29 -5.03 12.82
CA ALA A 59 -6.18 -4.75 13.92
C ALA A 59 -5.94 -3.35 14.53
N GLU A 60 -4.68 -2.92 14.65
CA GLU A 60 -4.31 -1.71 15.39
C GLU A 60 -4.14 -0.48 14.50
N ILE A 61 -3.67 -0.64 13.25
CA ILE A 61 -3.27 0.50 12.40
C ILE A 61 -4.17 0.64 11.18
N SER A 62 -4.31 -0.41 10.38
CA SER A 62 -5.08 -0.33 9.13
C SER A 62 -5.60 -1.69 8.71
N ALA A 63 -6.92 -1.88 8.76
CA ALA A 63 -7.57 -3.13 8.39
C ALA A 63 -7.27 -3.58 6.94
N SER A 64 -6.87 -2.65 6.07
CA SER A 64 -6.49 -2.92 4.69
C SER A 64 -4.99 -3.18 4.48
N ALA A 65 -4.17 -3.09 5.53
CA ALA A 65 -2.75 -3.44 5.47
C ALA A 65 -2.58 -4.86 4.93
N SER A 66 -1.66 -5.07 4.00
CA SER A 66 -1.41 -6.37 3.38
C SER A 66 0.09 -6.66 3.37
N ALA A 67 0.44 -7.95 3.30
CA ALA A 67 1.84 -8.35 3.15
C ALA A 67 2.37 -8.00 1.75
N SER A 68 1.48 -7.91 0.75
CA SER A 68 1.82 -7.54 -0.62
C SER A 68 0.60 -7.01 -1.36
N GLN A 69 0.82 -6.08 -2.29
CA GLN A 69 -0.16 -5.54 -3.22
C GLN A 69 0.46 -5.43 -4.60
N SER A 70 -0.30 -5.71 -5.67
CA SER A 70 0.23 -5.67 -7.03
C SER A 70 -0.69 -4.95 -8.01
N TRP A 71 -0.09 -4.21 -8.93
CA TRP A 71 -0.69 -3.84 -10.21
C TRP A 71 -0.26 -4.87 -11.24
N SER A 72 -1.22 -5.50 -11.94
CA SER A 72 -0.91 -6.47 -12.99
C SER A 72 -0.81 -5.77 -14.34
N ALA A 73 0.11 -6.21 -15.20
CA ALA A 73 0.09 -5.82 -16.61
C ALA A 73 -1.30 -6.12 -17.21
N GLY A 74 -1.87 -5.16 -17.94
CA GLY A 74 -3.23 -5.25 -18.48
C GLY A 74 -4.35 -4.81 -17.53
N ALA A 75 -4.05 -4.52 -16.24
CA ALA A 75 -5.05 -3.94 -15.34
C ALA A 75 -5.53 -2.58 -15.85
N THR A 76 -6.81 -2.28 -15.68
CA THR A 76 -7.42 -1.04 -16.19
C THR A 76 -7.15 0.14 -15.26
N VAL A 77 -6.72 1.26 -15.84
CA VAL A 77 -6.65 2.59 -15.22
C VAL A 77 -7.73 3.46 -15.86
N GLY A 78 -8.68 3.95 -15.08
CA GLY A 78 -9.88 4.62 -15.58
C GLY A 78 -11.18 3.92 -15.18
N PRO A 79 -12.33 4.36 -15.73
CA PRO A 79 -12.46 5.42 -16.74
C PRO A 79 -12.38 6.83 -16.16
N ALA A 80 -11.78 7.76 -16.91
CA ALA A 80 -11.87 9.19 -16.66
C ALA A 80 -12.71 9.88 -17.74
N THR A 81 -13.57 10.81 -17.36
CA THR A 81 -14.37 11.60 -18.29
C THR A 81 -13.51 12.71 -18.89
N ILE A 82 -13.22 12.62 -20.19
CA ILE A 82 -12.32 13.55 -20.89
C ILE A 82 -13.10 14.27 -22.00
N PRO A 83 -13.00 15.61 -22.10
CA PRO A 83 -13.62 16.35 -23.20
C PRO A 83 -13.13 15.90 -24.58
N ALA A 84 -13.91 16.18 -25.62
CA ALA A 84 -13.54 15.88 -27.01
C ALA A 84 -12.16 16.46 -27.36
N GLY A 85 -11.27 15.64 -27.92
CA GLY A 85 -9.93 16.04 -28.36
C GLY A 85 -8.92 16.32 -27.23
N GLN A 86 -9.27 16.10 -25.96
CA GLN A 86 -8.36 16.33 -24.83
C GLN A 86 -7.65 15.06 -24.36
N SER A 87 -6.61 15.26 -23.54
CA SER A 87 -5.88 14.18 -22.86
C SER A 87 -5.70 14.49 -21.38
N LEU A 88 -5.56 13.43 -20.59
CA LEU A 88 -5.37 13.45 -19.14
C LEU A 88 -4.30 12.43 -18.76
N ILE A 89 -3.45 12.75 -17.78
CA ILE A 89 -2.46 11.81 -17.28
C ILE A 89 -3.00 11.18 -16.01
N ALA A 90 -3.24 9.87 -16.05
CA ALA A 90 -3.59 9.11 -14.86
C ALA A 90 -2.33 8.47 -14.25
N THR A 91 -2.04 8.77 -12.99
CA THR A 91 -0.93 8.17 -12.24
C THR A 91 -1.48 7.08 -11.32
N TYR A 92 -0.88 5.90 -11.33
CA TYR A 92 -1.28 4.78 -10.47
C TYR A 92 -0.14 4.35 -9.55
N GLY A 93 -0.52 3.77 -8.42
CA GLY A 93 0.43 3.44 -7.37
C GLY A 93 -0.17 2.67 -6.21
N PHE A 94 0.58 2.64 -5.12
CA PHE A 94 0.21 1.99 -3.87
C PHE A 94 0.02 3.02 -2.76
N ASN A 95 -0.98 2.81 -1.92
CA ASN A 95 -1.03 3.43 -0.61
C ASN A 95 -0.21 2.56 0.33
N THR A 96 0.64 3.16 1.15
CA THR A 96 1.44 2.46 2.16
C THR A 96 1.28 3.12 3.52
N VAL A 97 1.45 2.34 4.57
CA VAL A 97 1.51 2.81 5.95
C VAL A 97 2.88 2.47 6.52
N SER A 98 3.51 3.45 7.16
CA SER A 98 4.70 3.25 7.97
C SER A 98 4.28 3.06 9.42
N PHE A 99 4.83 2.05 10.09
CA PHE A 99 4.52 1.73 11.47
C PHE A 99 5.79 1.49 12.28
N SER A 100 5.66 1.66 13.58
CA SER A 100 6.65 1.26 14.58
C SER A 100 5.95 0.52 15.71
N GLY A 101 6.72 -0.26 16.45
CA GLY A 101 6.18 -1.04 17.55
C GLY A 101 7.25 -1.58 18.47
N SER A 102 6.79 -2.25 19.52
CA SER A 102 7.67 -2.95 20.45
C SER A 102 7.04 -4.26 20.90
N GLN A 103 7.87 -5.27 21.14
CA GLN A 103 7.44 -6.59 21.58
C GLN A 103 8.17 -7.00 22.86
N LYS A 104 7.41 -7.54 23.82
CA LYS A 104 7.93 -8.16 25.04
C LYS A 104 7.47 -9.61 25.12
N THR A 105 8.44 -10.52 25.27
CA THR A 105 8.17 -11.94 25.55
C THR A 105 8.15 -12.19 27.04
N CYS A 106 7.21 -13.01 27.50
CA CYS A 106 7.16 -13.45 28.89
C CYS A 106 8.11 -14.63 29.06
N ASN A 107 8.96 -14.61 30.07
CA ASN A 107 9.85 -15.72 30.40
C ASN A 107 9.10 -16.81 31.19
N SER A 108 9.77 -17.94 31.45
CA SER A 108 9.22 -19.06 32.20
C SER A 108 8.87 -18.75 33.66
N THR A 109 9.29 -17.59 34.19
CA THR A 109 8.98 -17.13 35.55
C THR A 109 7.84 -16.12 35.59
N GLY A 110 7.16 -15.86 34.46
CA GLY A 110 6.04 -14.93 34.38
C GLY A 110 6.44 -13.45 34.30
N GLN A 111 7.73 -13.14 34.16
CA GLN A 111 8.24 -11.78 34.00
C GLN A 111 8.47 -11.46 32.51
N PHE A 112 8.15 -10.23 32.12
CA PHE A 112 8.48 -9.75 30.78
C PHE A 112 9.98 -9.51 30.65
N GLY A 113 10.56 -10.04 29.57
CA GLY A 113 11.94 -9.74 29.16
C GLY A 113 12.09 -8.31 28.59
N PRO A 114 13.29 -7.97 28.10
CA PRO A 114 13.55 -6.67 27.50
C PRO A 114 12.65 -6.42 26.29
N SER A 115 12.25 -5.15 26.10
CA SER A 115 11.44 -4.74 24.96
C SER A 115 12.29 -4.69 23.69
N THR A 116 11.83 -5.34 22.64
CA THR A 116 12.48 -5.29 21.32
C THR A 116 11.65 -4.41 20.40
N SER A 117 12.25 -3.32 19.90
CA SER A 117 11.60 -2.43 18.94
C SER A 117 11.64 -3.01 17.52
N PHE A 118 10.63 -2.66 16.74
CA PHE A 118 10.60 -2.93 15.31
C PHE A 118 9.90 -1.78 14.57
N SER A 119 10.16 -1.68 13.28
CA SER A 119 9.49 -0.72 12.40
C SER A 119 9.34 -1.30 11.01
N GLY A 120 8.46 -0.75 10.21
CA GLY A 120 8.23 -1.28 8.88
C GLY A 120 7.26 -0.47 8.05
N THR A 121 7.04 -0.97 6.85
CA THR A 121 6.04 -0.43 5.93
C THR A 121 5.14 -1.57 5.45
N ALA A 122 3.87 -1.27 5.21
CA ALA A 122 2.97 -2.22 4.57
C ALA A 122 2.09 -1.50 3.54
N PRO A 123 1.82 -2.10 2.38
CA PRO A 123 0.79 -1.59 1.49
C PRO A 123 -0.58 -1.68 2.16
N THR A 124 -1.44 -0.70 1.89
CA THR A 124 -2.82 -0.62 2.40
C THR A 124 -3.86 -0.56 1.27
N GLY A 125 -3.40 -0.55 0.02
CA GLY A 125 -4.24 -0.58 -1.17
C GLY A 125 -3.53 0.01 -2.39
N THR A 126 -4.26 0.12 -3.49
CA THR A 126 -3.83 0.81 -4.71
C THR A 126 -4.53 2.16 -4.84
N TYR A 127 -3.98 3.06 -5.66
CA TYR A 127 -4.67 4.30 -6.03
C TYR A 127 -4.49 4.62 -7.52
N ILE A 128 -5.40 5.44 -8.03
CA ILE A 128 -5.28 6.14 -9.30
C ILE A 128 -5.60 7.61 -9.04
N ASP A 129 -4.71 8.51 -9.44
CA ASP A 129 -4.91 9.96 -9.41
C ASP A 129 -4.95 10.49 -10.86
N TYR A 130 -5.80 11.48 -11.12
CA TYR A 130 -6.10 12.05 -12.43
C TYR A 130 -5.74 13.53 -12.51
#